data_AF-A0A821JLY8-F1
#
_entry.id   AF-A0A821JLY8-F1
#
_cell.length_a   1.000
_cell.length_b   1.000
_cell.length_c   1.000
_cell.angle_alpha   90.00
_cell.angle_beta   90.00
_cell.angle_gamma   90.00
#
_symmetry.space_group_name_H-M   'P 1'
#
loop_
_entity.id
_entity.type
_entity.pdbx_description
1 polymer ?
#
loop_
_entity_poly.entity_id
_entity_poly.type
_entity_poly.pdbx_seq_one_letter_code
_entity_poly.pdbx_strand_id
1 'polypeptide(L)'
;MAYSMADLIILNIRLITQQIKDRFGIYKSRRTFFLLILGITIIFYLLSKWMPHRSNYTNVHYNKCLQTKLEQFSSDVADMNIIINHEPIQFGEIVSLPFTGNGYIGLSLSTQSHIQLIFDPGTSFISSGYSPIIQISSKIWEDSSATIIQMNHGLVRRLQCFQISEVHSAYVTHTLYAHRYRSSLIIQEIDIINPSDQTLDLDFQQKTQTSGNDIKQLDIQELQIDSTKDTYLMTTYQIITRQHNSSICVILTKKIILSTHIKPNSQNKQIILTVIKYSPSILDDLLRNQTYRKQWQKTLEKQAKDDLSEALSISFKELLKEHIDTWSSIWQSGFSISHSLAPSVMNGDVINRTIYYVLCSTPSPLYELNLDETKKNELNQSLFQIDGCFESHSTLIGPRLWRSPGDDLAVSQLSNLWRSTLLKRGCLTLMRSGVNGILQSMLLSIGGIRFHNHHLEMHLDPKELYRDMFFRSIHFGKQYLLNISITVEHDNRAVIDVSI
;
A
#
# COMPACT_ATOMS: atom_id res chain seq x y z
N MET A 1 30.86 0.20 54.30
CA MET A 1 31.71 1.23 53.68
C MET A 1 32.14 0.71 52.32
N ALA A 2 31.41 1.06 51.27
CA ALA A 2 31.67 0.63 49.90
C ALA A 2 32.17 1.83 49.12
N TYR A 3 33.42 1.78 48.64
CA TYR A 3 33.98 2.79 47.74
C TYR A 3 33.37 2.61 46.34
N SER A 4 33.07 3.73 45.67
CA SER A 4 32.49 3.77 44.33
C SER A 4 33.51 3.29 43.30
N MET A 5 33.06 2.61 42.22
CA MET A 5 33.91 2.22 41.09
C MET A 5 34.71 3.40 40.49
N ALA A 6 34.21 4.63 40.65
CA ALA A 6 34.92 5.84 40.25
C ALA A 6 36.23 6.06 41.03
N ASP A 7 36.26 5.72 42.33
CA ASP A 7 37.44 5.87 43.17
C ASP A 7 38.53 4.86 42.78
N LEU A 8 38.14 3.66 42.35
CA LEU A 8 39.06 2.63 41.88
C LEU A 8 39.71 3.01 40.54
N ILE A 9 38.95 3.66 39.65
CA ILE A 9 39.44 4.13 38.35
C ILE A 9 40.41 5.31 38.55
N ILE A 10 40.09 6.25 39.44
CA ILE A 10 40.96 7.38 39.75
C ILE A 10 42.26 6.92 40.41
N LEU A 11 42.20 5.91 41.29
CA LEU A 11 43.38 5.31 41.91
C LEU A 11 44.28 4.61 40.87
N ASN A 12 43.70 3.87 39.93
CA ASN A 12 44.43 3.21 38.84
C ASN A 12 45.07 4.21 37.87
N ILE A 13 44.39 5.31 37.54
CA ILE A 13 44.96 6.36 36.68
C ILE A 13 46.14 7.04 37.39
N ARG A 14 46.04 7.29 38.71
CA ARG A 14 47.16 7.84 39.51
C ARG A 14 48.35 6.89 39.58
N LEU A 15 48.12 5.59 39.75
CA LEU A 15 49.19 4.58 39.77
C LEU A 15 49.87 4.44 38.41
N ILE A 16 49.11 4.46 37.31
CA ILE A 16 49.65 4.40 35.95
C ILE A 16 50.44 5.67 35.63
N THR A 17 49.95 6.84 36.03
CA THR A 17 50.69 8.10 35.82
C THR A 17 51.95 8.19 36.68
N GLN A 18 51.98 7.61 37.88
CA GLN A 18 53.20 7.47 38.68
C GLN A 18 54.20 6.49 38.06
N GLN A 19 53.75 5.32 37.59
CA GLN A 19 54.62 4.34 36.95
C GLN A 19 55.21 4.85 35.63
N ILE A 20 54.46 5.65 34.86
CA ILE A 20 54.96 6.30 33.64
C ILE A 20 55.98 7.40 34.00
N LYS A 21 55.73 8.15 35.09
CA LYS A 21 56.63 9.20 35.57
C LYS A 21 57.97 8.66 36.09
N ASP A 22 57.95 7.48 36.73
CA ASP A 22 59.16 6.85 37.29
C ASP A 22 59.94 6.01 36.26
N ARG A 23 59.28 5.44 35.24
CA ARG A 23 59.96 4.70 34.16
C ARG A 23 60.51 5.58 33.04
N PHE A 24 59.84 6.68 32.72
CA PHE A 24 60.24 7.57 31.63
C PHE A 24 60.61 8.93 32.19
N GLY A 25 61.76 9.01 32.85
CA GLY A 25 62.40 10.24 33.32
C GLY A 25 62.60 11.26 32.18
N ILE A 26 61.51 11.93 31.80
CA ILE A 26 61.41 12.82 30.65
C ILE A 26 60.68 14.08 31.14
N TYR A 27 61.42 14.92 31.85
CA TYR A 27 61.19 16.35 31.83
C TYR A 27 62.38 17.00 31.14
N LYS A 28 62.28 17.18 29.83
CA LYS A 28 63.05 18.20 29.11
C LYS A 28 62.27 18.60 27.86
N SER A 29 61.36 19.56 28.10
CA SER A 29 60.54 20.32 27.15
C SER A 29 59.09 19.84 26.99
N ARG A 30 58.13 20.61 27.51
CA ARG A 30 56.69 20.49 27.18
C ARG A 30 56.43 20.54 25.66
N ARG A 31 57.33 21.13 24.87
CA ARG A 31 57.21 21.20 23.41
C ARG A 31 57.40 19.83 22.75
N THR A 32 58.30 18.98 23.24
CA THR A 32 58.53 17.67 22.62
C THR A 32 57.36 16.72 22.88
N PHE A 33 56.76 16.75 24.06
CA PHE A 33 55.55 15.99 24.36
C PHE A 33 54.35 16.44 23.51
N PHE A 34 54.15 17.75 23.35
CA PHE A 34 53.11 18.29 22.47
C PHE A 34 53.32 17.89 21.01
N LEU A 35 54.55 17.96 20.50
CA LEU A 35 54.88 17.53 19.14
C LEU A 35 54.66 16.04 18.93
N LEU A 36 54.90 15.22 19.95
CA LEU A 36 54.65 13.78 19.88
C LEU A 36 53.15 13.47 19.84
N ILE A 37 52.34 14.15 20.66
CA ILE A 37 50.87 14.02 20.61
C ILE A 37 50.31 14.54 19.29
N LEU A 38 50.82 15.66 18.78
CA LEU A 38 50.43 16.21 17.47
C LEU A 38 50.80 15.24 16.34
N GLY A 39 51.99 14.64 16.40
CA GLY A 39 52.41 13.61 15.46
C GLY A 39 51.51 12.38 15.49
N ILE A 40 51.17 11.87 16.68
CA ILE A 40 50.28 10.73 16.84
C ILE A 40 48.86 11.05 16.32
N THR A 41 48.33 12.25 16.59
CA THR A 41 47.01 12.66 16.10
C THR A 41 46.98 12.83 14.58
N ILE A 42 48.04 13.37 13.98
CA ILE A 42 48.18 13.45 12.50
C ILE A 42 48.28 12.05 11.90
N ILE A 43 49.06 11.15 12.51
CA ILE A 43 49.17 9.75 12.07
C ILE A 43 47.82 9.03 12.16
N PHE A 44 47.08 9.20 13.26
CA PHE A 44 45.72 8.65 13.41
C PHE A 44 44.73 9.24 12.41
N TYR A 45 44.83 10.55 12.11
CA TYR A 45 43.98 11.22 11.12
C TYR A 45 44.27 10.71 9.69
N LEU A 46 45.55 10.49 9.35
CA LEU A 46 45.93 9.96 8.05
C LEU A 46 45.61 8.46 7.92
N LEU A 47 45.83 7.66 8.97
CA LEU A 47 45.43 6.25 9.02
C LEU A 47 43.91 6.08 8.99
N SER A 48 43.15 7.00 9.58
CA SER A 48 41.68 7.04 9.48
C SER A 48 41.18 7.23 8.05
N LYS A 49 41.95 7.86 7.16
CA LYS A 49 41.62 7.98 5.74
C LYS A 49 42.08 6.80 4.89
N TRP A 50 43.06 6.03 5.38
CA TRP A 50 43.63 4.87 4.69
C TRP A 50 43.07 3.53 5.14
N MET A 51 42.49 3.45 6.35
CA MET A 51 41.63 2.33 6.71
C MET A 51 40.27 2.55 6.03
N PRO A 52 39.86 1.69 5.08
CA PRO A 52 38.49 1.70 4.62
C PRO A 52 37.61 1.53 5.86
N HIS A 53 36.69 2.47 6.06
CA HIS A 53 35.66 2.33 7.07
C HIS A 53 34.83 1.10 6.66
N ARG A 54 35.23 -0.09 7.14
CA ARG A 54 34.35 -1.25 7.16
C ARG A 54 33.30 -0.94 8.20
N SER A 55 32.32 -0.13 7.80
CA SER A 55 31.02 -0.25 8.39
C SER A 55 30.59 -1.68 8.15
N ASN A 56 30.59 -2.50 9.19
CA ASN A 56 29.94 -3.81 9.18
C ASN A 56 28.42 -3.60 9.16
N TYR A 57 27.91 -2.85 8.18
CA TYR A 57 26.60 -3.12 7.63
C TYR A 57 26.79 -4.37 6.81
N THR A 58 26.15 -5.46 7.25
CA THR A 58 25.87 -6.60 6.40
C THR A 58 25.02 -6.08 5.24
N ASN A 59 25.66 -5.52 4.22
CA ASN A 59 25.06 -5.37 2.91
C ASN A 59 24.79 -6.80 2.46
N VAL A 60 23.55 -7.26 2.66
CA VAL A 60 23.00 -8.29 1.78
C VAL A 60 23.27 -7.74 0.38
N HIS A 61 24.17 -8.38 -0.35
CA HIS A 61 24.50 -8.00 -1.72
C HIS A 61 23.23 -8.21 -2.55
N TYR A 62 22.32 -7.24 -2.54
CA TYR A 62 21.17 -7.26 -3.43
C TYR A 62 21.71 -7.19 -4.85
N ASN A 63 21.13 -8.02 -5.70
CA ASN A 63 21.50 -8.08 -7.10
C ASN A 63 21.35 -6.67 -7.70
N LYS A 64 22.43 -6.17 -8.34
CA LYS A 64 22.47 -4.86 -9.01
C LYS A 64 21.26 -4.64 -9.93
N CYS A 65 20.72 -5.73 -10.49
CA CYS A 65 19.48 -5.73 -11.25
C CYS A 65 18.29 -5.12 -10.48
N LEU A 66 18.03 -5.58 -9.25
CA LEU A 66 16.87 -5.15 -8.47
C LEU A 66 17.01 -3.68 -8.07
N GLN A 67 18.19 -3.28 -7.61
CA GLN A 67 18.46 -1.89 -7.23
C GLN A 67 18.23 -0.92 -8.39
N THR A 68 18.75 -1.25 -9.58
CA THR A 68 18.57 -0.42 -10.79
C THR A 68 17.09 -0.24 -11.15
N LYS A 69 16.25 -1.25 -10.90
CA LYS A 69 14.80 -1.15 -11.13
C LYS A 69 14.09 -0.33 -10.05
N LEU A 70 14.50 -0.46 -8.80
CA LEU A 70 13.95 0.32 -7.70
C LEU A 70 14.28 1.81 -7.81
N GLU A 71 15.43 2.18 -8.40
CA GLU A 71 15.82 3.57 -8.65
C GLU A 71 14.79 4.34 -9.50
N GLN A 72 14.03 3.65 -10.35
CA GLN A 72 12.95 4.25 -11.15
C GLN A 72 11.83 4.85 -10.29
N PHE A 73 11.72 4.43 -9.02
CA PHE A 73 10.72 4.87 -8.06
C PHE A 73 11.26 5.87 -7.03
N SER A 74 12.51 6.33 -7.18
CA SER A 74 13.18 7.20 -6.21
C SER A 74 12.42 8.50 -5.91
N SER A 75 11.83 9.14 -6.94
CA SER A 75 11.01 10.35 -6.76
C SER A 75 9.76 10.07 -5.94
N ASP A 76 9.02 9.02 -6.29
CA ASP A 76 7.78 8.64 -5.59
C ASP A 76 8.03 8.21 -4.13
N VAL A 77 9.22 7.65 -3.84
CA VAL A 77 9.68 7.36 -2.48
C VAL A 77 9.94 8.65 -1.71
N ALA A 78 10.59 9.64 -2.34
CA ALA A 78 10.81 10.96 -1.72
C ALA A 78 9.49 11.67 -1.38
N ASP A 79 8.48 11.50 -2.24
CA ASP A 79 7.13 12.05 -2.05
C ASP A 79 6.26 11.23 -1.07
N MET A 80 6.79 10.12 -0.52
CA MET A 80 6.07 9.20 0.37
C MET A 80 4.78 8.64 -0.24
N ASN A 81 4.77 8.47 -1.57
CA ASN A 81 3.66 7.89 -2.33
C ASN A 81 3.81 6.39 -2.55
N ILE A 82 4.98 5.85 -2.21
CA ILE A 82 5.33 4.45 -2.38
C ILE A 82 5.85 3.82 -1.08
N ILE A 83 5.56 2.54 -0.92
CA ILE A 83 6.16 1.66 0.07
C ILE A 83 6.89 0.54 -0.63
N ILE A 84 8.10 0.23 -0.17
CA ILE A 84 8.92 -0.86 -0.68
C ILE A 84 9.13 -1.85 0.48
N ASN A 85 8.79 -3.12 0.25
CA ASN A 85 9.14 -4.22 1.13
C ASN A 85 10.08 -5.15 0.36
N HIS A 86 11.31 -5.33 0.83
CA HIS A 86 12.21 -6.31 0.23
C HIS A 86 11.89 -7.73 0.71
N GLU A 87 12.25 -8.73 -0.08
CA GLU A 87 12.22 -10.14 0.32
C GLU A 87 13.67 -10.67 0.25
N PRO A 88 14.36 -10.92 1.38
CA PRO A 88 13.93 -10.73 2.77
C PRO A 88 13.83 -9.24 3.17
N ILE A 89 13.04 -8.96 4.21
CA ILE A 89 12.80 -7.62 4.74
C ILE A 89 14.10 -7.02 5.32
N GLN A 90 14.38 -5.76 5.01
CA GLN A 90 15.56 -5.07 5.52
C GLN A 90 15.32 -4.41 6.88
N PHE A 91 16.41 -4.13 7.60
CA PHE A 91 16.34 -3.45 8.89
C PHE A 91 15.78 -2.03 8.73
N GLY A 92 14.72 -1.72 9.49
CA GLY A 92 14.07 -0.41 9.48
C GLY A 92 12.94 -0.27 8.46
N GLU A 93 12.68 -1.31 7.64
CA GLU A 93 11.55 -1.28 6.69
C GLU A 93 10.20 -1.39 7.39
N ILE A 94 9.24 -0.58 6.91
CA ILE A 94 7.87 -0.62 7.38
C ILE A 94 7.09 -1.62 6.54
N VAL A 95 6.97 -2.84 7.07
CA VAL A 95 6.23 -3.91 6.42
C VAL A 95 4.75 -3.55 6.33
N SER A 96 4.24 -3.58 5.11
CA SER A 96 2.84 -3.27 4.77
C SER A 96 2.30 -4.33 3.83
N LEU A 97 1.09 -4.83 4.06
CA LEU A 97 0.49 -5.83 3.17
C LEU A 97 0.36 -5.26 1.75
N PRO A 98 0.90 -5.91 0.70
CA PRO A 98 0.82 -5.43 -0.68
C PRO A 98 -0.60 -5.66 -1.24
N PHE A 99 -1.57 -4.91 -0.73
CA PHE A 99 -2.99 -5.05 -1.01
C PHE A 99 -3.49 -3.96 -1.94
N THR A 100 -4.38 -4.35 -2.85
CA THR A 100 -5.17 -3.46 -3.70
C THR A 100 -6.65 -3.73 -3.49
N GLY A 101 -7.48 -2.72 -3.66
CA GLY A 101 -8.94 -2.86 -3.65
C GLY A 101 -9.65 -1.68 -4.28
N ASN A 102 -10.91 -1.89 -4.66
CA ASN A 102 -11.77 -0.87 -5.27
C ASN A 102 -13.05 -0.61 -4.45
N GLY A 103 -13.14 -1.16 -3.24
CA GLY A 103 -14.30 -1.08 -2.36
C GLY A 103 -15.34 -2.17 -2.51
N TYR A 104 -15.25 -3.00 -3.55
CA TYR A 104 -16.11 -4.17 -3.77
C TYR A 104 -15.29 -5.45 -3.64
N ILE A 105 -14.09 -5.44 -4.20
CA ILE A 105 -13.16 -6.55 -4.16
C ILE A 105 -11.77 -6.06 -3.75
N GLY A 106 -11.04 -6.93 -3.08
CA GLY A 106 -9.67 -6.69 -2.67
C GLY A 106 -8.81 -7.94 -2.79
N LEU A 107 -7.52 -7.74 -2.99
CA LEU A 107 -6.55 -8.83 -3.12
C LEU A 107 -5.16 -8.33 -2.76
N SER A 108 -4.40 -9.16 -2.05
CA SER A 108 -3.00 -8.93 -1.77
C SER A 108 -2.09 -9.68 -2.74
N LEU A 109 -0.94 -9.12 -3.09
CA LEU A 109 0.08 -9.77 -3.91
C LEU A 109 0.94 -10.69 -3.03
N SER A 110 0.30 -11.68 -2.43
CA SER A 110 0.92 -12.63 -1.51
C SER A 110 0.63 -14.06 -1.93
N THR A 111 1.53 -14.97 -1.57
CA THR A 111 1.46 -16.40 -1.95
C THR A 111 0.23 -17.13 -1.38
N GLN A 112 -0.36 -16.59 -0.32
CA GLN A 112 -1.50 -17.18 0.39
C GLN A 112 -2.77 -16.31 0.33
N SER A 113 -2.78 -15.28 -0.50
CA SER A 113 -3.91 -14.36 -0.60
C SER A 113 -5.09 -15.00 -1.32
N HIS A 114 -6.29 -14.69 -0.85
CA HIS A 114 -7.54 -15.01 -1.53
C HIS A 114 -8.24 -13.71 -1.90
N ILE A 115 -9.13 -13.76 -2.90
CA ILE A 115 -9.97 -12.61 -3.22
C ILE A 115 -10.87 -12.33 -2.02
N GLN A 116 -10.85 -11.08 -1.56
CA GLN A 116 -11.67 -10.56 -0.49
C GLN A 116 -12.89 -9.86 -1.08
N LEU A 117 -14.08 -10.27 -0.67
CA LEU A 117 -15.35 -9.64 -1.01
C LEU A 117 -15.72 -8.62 0.06
N ILE A 118 -16.10 -7.42 -0.39
CA ILE A 118 -16.45 -6.27 0.46
C ILE A 118 -17.94 -5.99 0.23
N PHE A 119 -18.78 -6.45 1.15
CA PHE A 119 -20.23 -6.36 1.03
C PHE A 119 -20.74 -4.99 1.46
N ASP A 120 -20.53 -4.67 2.73
CA ASP A 120 -21.09 -3.48 3.34
C ASP A 120 -20.02 -2.73 4.14
N PRO A 121 -20.06 -1.38 4.13
CA PRO A 121 -19.28 -0.56 5.04
C PRO A 121 -19.46 -1.01 6.50
N GLY A 122 -18.35 -1.17 7.24
CA GLY A 122 -18.39 -1.54 8.65
C GLY A 122 -18.41 -3.06 8.91
N THR A 123 -18.34 -3.88 7.85
CA THR A 123 -18.35 -5.34 7.96
C THR A 123 -16.99 -5.93 7.63
N SER A 124 -16.67 -7.08 8.23
CA SER A 124 -15.42 -7.79 7.92
C SER A 124 -15.42 -8.28 6.47
N PHE A 125 -14.26 -8.28 5.83
CA PHE A 125 -14.12 -8.86 4.50
C PHE A 125 -14.39 -10.36 4.54
N ILE A 126 -14.86 -10.88 3.41
CA ILE A 126 -15.22 -12.29 3.26
C ILE A 126 -14.35 -12.88 2.16
N SER A 127 -13.55 -13.88 2.51
CA SER A 127 -12.72 -14.58 1.55
C SER A 127 -13.58 -15.42 0.60
N SER A 128 -13.30 -15.34 -0.70
CA SER A 128 -13.89 -16.25 -1.69
C SER A 128 -13.24 -17.64 -1.71
N GLY A 129 -12.10 -17.80 -1.02
CA GLY A 129 -11.25 -19.00 -1.05
C GLY A 129 -10.55 -19.24 -2.40
N TYR A 130 -10.76 -18.37 -3.38
CA TYR A 130 -10.07 -18.43 -4.67
C TYR A 130 -8.80 -17.58 -4.65
N SER A 131 -7.67 -18.18 -5.06
CA SER A 131 -6.36 -17.52 -5.15
C SER A 131 -5.97 -17.33 -6.62
N PRO A 132 -6.12 -16.12 -7.20
CA PRO A 132 -5.77 -15.85 -8.59
C PRO A 132 -4.26 -15.56 -8.77
N ILE A 133 -3.49 -15.42 -7.68
CA ILE A 133 -2.10 -14.97 -7.75
C ILE A 133 -1.20 -16.07 -8.32
N ILE A 134 -0.46 -15.70 -9.36
CA ILE A 134 0.62 -16.53 -9.91
C ILE A 134 1.90 -16.24 -9.15
N GLN A 135 2.58 -17.31 -8.73
CA GLN A 135 3.94 -17.26 -8.24
C GLN A 135 4.88 -17.68 -9.35
N ILE A 136 5.96 -16.94 -9.48
CA ILE A 136 6.96 -17.16 -10.51
C ILE A 136 8.25 -17.51 -9.79
N SER A 137 8.78 -18.69 -10.09
CA SER A 137 10.01 -19.19 -9.51
C SER A 137 10.86 -19.88 -10.57
N SER A 138 12.14 -20.07 -10.24
CA SER A 138 13.04 -20.91 -11.01
C SER A 138 13.68 -21.95 -10.09
N LYS A 139 13.89 -23.15 -10.62
CA LYS A 139 14.69 -24.18 -9.97
C LYS A 139 16.19 -24.03 -10.23
N ILE A 140 16.57 -23.21 -11.21
CA ILE A 140 17.93 -23.11 -11.73
C ILE A 140 18.61 -21.83 -11.23
N TRP A 141 17.89 -20.72 -11.21
CA TRP A 141 18.44 -19.41 -10.88
C TRP A 141 17.92 -18.89 -9.54
N GLU A 142 18.82 -18.32 -8.76
CA GLU A 142 18.46 -17.58 -7.55
C GLU A 142 17.78 -16.26 -7.92
N ASP A 143 16.75 -15.90 -7.15
CA ASP A 143 16.03 -14.65 -7.32
C ASP A 143 16.17 -13.70 -6.13
N SER A 144 16.11 -12.42 -6.45
CA SER A 144 15.96 -11.34 -5.47
C SER A 144 14.70 -10.55 -5.81
N SER A 145 13.88 -10.25 -4.81
CA SER A 145 12.61 -9.57 -5.06
C SER A 145 12.34 -8.40 -4.10
N ALA A 146 11.49 -7.49 -4.57
CA ALA A 146 10.89 -6.45 -3.75
C ALA A 146 9.46 -6.20 -4.21
N THR A 147 8.59 -5.89 -3.25
CA THR A 147 7.20 -5.53 -3.52
C THR A 147 6.99 -4.04 -3.27
N ILE A 148 6.30 -3.39 -4.20
CA ILE A 148 6.05 -1.96 -4.26
C ILE A 148 4.54 -1.73 -4.16
N ILE A 149 4.13 -0.82 -3.28
CA ILE A 149 2.76 -0.32 -3.18
C ILE A 149 2.75 1.12 -3.65
N GLN A 150 2.16 1.41 -4.81
CA GLN A 150 1.97 2.77 -5.33
C GLN A 150 0.60 3.29 -4.96
N MET A 151 0.54 4.09 -3.89
CA MET A 151 -0.72 4.48 -3.26
C MET A 151 -1.53 5.45 -4.11
N ASN A 152 -0.85 6.39 -4.77
CA ASN A 152 -1.45 7.40 -5.66
C ASN A 152 -2.03 6.81 -6.95
N HIS A 153 -1.52 5.65 -7.39
CA HIS A 153 -1.96 4.97 -8.60
C HIS A 153 -2.86 3.77 -8.34
N GLY A 154 -2.93 3.27 -7.10
CA GLY A 154 -3.71 2.07 -6.79
C GLY A 154 -3.06 0.76 -7.22
N LEU A 155 -1.74 0.74 -7.41
CA LEU A 155 -1.03 -0.38 -8.01
C LEU A 155 -0.14 -1.07 -6.99
N VAL A 156 -0.10 -2.39 -7.05
CA VAL A 156 0.86 -3.21 -6.33
C VAL A 156 1.75 -3.91 -7.36
N ARG A 157 3.07 -3.88 -7.16
CA ARG A 157 4.02 -4.55 -8.06
C ARG A 157 5.01 -5.41 -7.29
N ARG A 158 5.26 -6.62 -7.76
CA ARG A 158 6.44 -7.39 -7.35
C ARG A 158 7.47 -7.32 -8.47
N LEU A 159 8.67 -6.87 -8.12
CA LEU A 159 9.85 -6.89 -8.98
C LEU A 159 10.69 -8.10 -8.58
N GLN A 160 11.02 -8.96 -9.52
CA GLN A 160 11.93 -10.09 -9.31
C GLN A 160 13.07 -10.02 -10.33
N CYS A 161 14.29 -10.28 -9.89
CA CYS A 161 15.45 -10.45 -10.75
C CYS A 161 16.00 -11.86 -10.57
N PHE A 162 16.16 -12.60 -11.67
CA PHE A 162 16.77 -13.93 -11.71
C PHE A 162 18.21 -13.79 -12.21
N GLN A 163 19.18 -14.21 -11.39
CA GLN A 163 20.59 -14.11 -11.75
C GLN A 163 21.00 -15.28 -12.66
N ILE A 164 21.25 -14.98 -13.94
CA ILE A 164 21.65 -15.98 -14.95
C ILE A 164 23.18 -16.11 -14.99
N SER A 165 23.89 -14.98 -14.90
CA SER A 165 25.35 -14.90 -14.80
C SER A 165 25.74 -13.67 -13.98
N GLU A 166 27.04 -13.42 -13.79
CA GLU A 166 27.52 -12.20 -13.11
C GLU A 166 27.12 -10.90 -13.85
N VAL A 167 26.89 -10.97 -15.16
CA VAL A 167 26.63 -9.80 -16.00
C VAL A 167 25.16 -9.73 -16.46
N HIS A 168 24.51 -10.88 -16.64
CA HIS A 168 23.13 -10.94 -17.15
C HIS A 168 22.16 -11.42 -16.07
N SER A 169 21.05 -10.68 -15.93
CA SER A 169 19.90 -11.06 -15.11
C SER A 169 18.62 -10.92 -15.93
N ALA A 170 17.73 -11.89 -15.83
CA ALA A 170 16.36 -11.72 -16.30
C ALA A 170 15.56 -10.97 -15.23
N TYR A 171 14.52 -10.27 -15.65
CA TYR A 171 13.66 -9.53 -14.73
C TYR A 171 12.19 -9.75 -15.04
N VAL A 172 11.41 -9.80 -13.96
CA VAL A 172 9.99 -10.06 -13.96
C VAL A 172 9.30 -8.96 -13.18
N THR A 173 8.30 -8.35 -13.80
CA THR A 173 7.41 -7.38 -13.15
C THR A 173 6.02 -7.97 -13.10
N HIS A 174 5.51 -8.19 -11.89
CA HIS A 174 4.14 -8.64 -11.65
C HIS A 174 3.33 -7.50 -11.06
N THR A 175 2.52 -6.84 -11.90
CA THR A 175 1.61 -5.77 -11.49
C THR A 175 0.24 -6.36 -11.18
N LEU A 176 -0.36 -5.92 -10.08
CA LEU A 176 -1.69 -6.30 -9.61
C LEU A 176 -2.49 -5.04 -9.26
N TYR A 177 -3.73 -4.96 -9.73
CA TYR A 177 -4.68 -3.92 -9.31
C TYR A 177 -6.14 -4.38 -9.40
N ALA A 178 -6.95 -3.88 -8.47
CA ALA A 178 -8.41 -3.98 -8.54
C ALA A 178 -8.91 -2.72 -9.26
N HIS A 179 -9.57 -2.89 -10.42
CA HIS A 179 -9.92 -1.78 -11.28
C HIS A 179 -10.88 -0.82 -10.56
N ARG A 180 -10.58 0.48 -10.59
CA ARG A 180 -11.28 1.45 -9.74
C ARG A 180 -12.58 1.93 -10.37
N TYR A 181 -12.56 2.06 -11.69
CA TYR A 181 -13.70 2.45 -12.52
C TYR A 181 -14.64 1.26 -12.84
N ARG A 182 -14.14 0.03 -12.72
CA ARG A 182 -14.84 -1.22 -13.12
C ARG A 182 -14.86 -2.16 -11.92
N SER A 183 -15.95 -2.12 -11.17
CA SER A 183 -16.04 -2.71 -9.82
C SER A 183 -15.78 -4.21 -9.74
N SER A 184 -16.03 -4.95 -10.82
CA SER A 184 -15.92 -6.42 -10.90
C SER A 184 -14.53 -6.92 -11.31
N LEU A 185 -13.61 -6.05 -11.73
CA LEU A 185 -12.41 -6.46 -12.46
C LEU A 185 -11.14 -6.40 -11.60
N ILE A 186 -10.40 -7.51 -11.56
CA ILE A 186 -9.00 -7.57 -11.11
C ILE A 186 -8.13 -7.86 -12.33
N ILE A 187 -7.01 -7.14 -12.43
CA ILE A 187 -6.04 -7.32 -13.50
C ILE A 187 -4.68 -7.66 -12.90
N GLN A 188 -4.05 -8.67 -13.50
CA GLN A 188 -2.64 -8.99 -13.31
C GLN A 188 -1.90 -8.84 -14.63
N GLU A 189 -0.76 -8.17 -14.60
CA GLU A 189 0.19 -8.11 -15.71
C GLU A 189 1.50 -8.75 -15.25
N ILE A 190 1.98 -9.74 -15.99
CA ILE A 190 3.27 -10.37 -15.79
C ILE A 190 4.12 -10.05 -17.02
N ASP A 191 5.14 -9.22 -16.82
CA ASP A 191 6.07 -8.80 -17.85
C ASP A 191 7.46 -9.39 -17.56
N ILE A 192 7.93 -10.26 -18.45
CA ILE A 192 9.17 -11.03 -18.29
C ILE A 192 10.11 -10.63 -19.41
N ILE A 193 11.29 -10.16 -19.04
CA ILE A 193 12.30 -9.75 -20.00
C ILE A 193 13.57 -10.54 -19.76
N ASN A 194 14.00 -11.22 -20.82
CA ASN A 194 15.21 -12.02 -20.87
C ASN A 194 16.24 -11.34 -21.77
N PRO A 195 17.17 -10.55 -21.21
CA PRO A 195 18.24 -9.91 -21.98
C PRO A 195 19.44 -10.84 -22.20
N SER A 196 19.36 -12.11 -21.81
CA SER A 196 20.47 -13.06 -21.94
C SER A 196 20.41 -13.84 -23.25
N ASP A 197 21.51 -14.52 -23.56
CA ASP A 197 21.63 -15.42 -24.71
C ASP A 197 21.09 -16.83 -24.45
N GLN A 198 20.57 -17.11 -23.24
CA GLN A 198 20.03 -18.40 -22.85
C GLN A 198 18.51 -18.36 -22.76
N THR A 199 17.84 -19.48 -23.03
CA THR A 199 16.40 -19.61 -22.78
C THR A 199 16.15 -19.60 -21.27
N LEU A 200 15.19 -18.79 -20.84
CA LEU A 200 14.79 -18.69 -19.44
C LEU A 200 13.57 -19.58 -19.20
N ASP A 201 13.73 -20.56 -18.32
CA ASP A 201 12.70 -21.53 -17.93
C ASP A 201 12.12 -21.16 -16.56
N LEU A 202 10.89 -20.62 -16.56
CA LEU A 202 10.21 -20.21 -15.34
C LEU A 202 9.01 -21.11 -15.05
N ASP A 203 8.88 -21.50 -13.78
CA ASP A 203 7.77 -22.27 -13.25
C ASP A 203 6.70 -21.30 -12.73
N PHE A 204 5.48 -21.44 -13.23
CA PHE A 204 4.33 -20.64 -12.78
C PHE A 204 3.45 -21.51 -11.89
N GLN A 205 3.32 -21.10 -10.63
CA GLN A 205 2.51 -21.80 -9.66
C GLN A 205 1.31 -20.94 -9.28
N GLN A 206 0.11 -21.44 -9.56
CA GLN A 206 -1.11 -20.90 -9.01
C GLN A 206 -1.57 -21.85 -7.91
N LYS A 207 -1.75 -21.33 -6.69
CA LYS A 207 -2.23 -22.15 -5.59
C LYS A 207 -3.64 -22.64 -5.91
N THR A 208 -3.88 -23.94 -5.73
CA THR A 208 -5.21 -24.51 -5.87
C THR A 208 -6.15 -23.96 -4.80
N GLN A 209 -7.43 -23.88 -5.17
CA GLN A 209 -8.48 -23.37 -4.31
C GLN A 209 -8.49 -24.09 -2.95
N THR A 210 -8.54 -23.34 -1.85
CA THR A 210 -8.82 -23.92 -0.54
C THR A 210 -10.31 -24.08 -0.35
N SER A 211 -10.79 -25.32 -0.31
CA SER A 211 -12.14 -25.65 0.14
C SER A 211 -12.21 -25.47 1.67
N GLY A 212 -12.91 -24.43 2.12
CA GLY A 212 -13.26 -24.23 3.54
C GLY A 212 -14.70 -24.65 3.81
N ASN A 213 -15.05 -24.88 5.08
CA ASN A 213 -16.43 -25.21 5.48
C ASN A 213 -17.44 -24.14 5.06
N ASP A 214 -16.99 -22.88 4.94
CA ASP A 214 -17.81 -21.73 4.60
C ASP A 214 -17.95 -21.51 3.09
N ILE A 215 -17.32 -22.34 2.25
CA ILE A 215 -17.27 -22.14 0.80
C ILE A 215 -17.67 -23.43 0.10
N LYS A 216 -18.82 -23.39 -0.57
CA LYS A 216 -19.33 -24.51 -1.37
C LYS A 216 -19.24 -24.17 -2.85
N GLN A 217 -18.42 -24.92 -3.59
CA GLN A 217 -18.43 -24.88 -5.04
C GLN A 217 -19.73 -25.48 -5.58
N LEU A 218 -20.41 -24.73 -6.45
CA LEU A 218 -21.66 -25.12 -7.06
C LEU A 218 -21.47 -25.59 -8.51
N ASP A 219 -20.59 -24.94 -9.26
CA ASP A 219 -20.35 -25.24 -10.67
C ASP A 219 -18.95 -24.78 -11.14
N ILE A 220 -18.40 -25.46 -12.14
CA ILE A 220 -17.18 -25.09 -12.88
C ILE A 220 -17.43 -25.31 -14.37
N GLN A 221 -17.13 -24.31 -15.19
CA GLN A 221 -17.24 -24.37 -16.64
C GLN A 221 -15.96 -23.82 -17.28
N GLU A 222 -15.45 -24.50 -18.31
CA GLU A 222 -14.46 -23.93 -19.22
C GLU A 222 -15.16 -23.26 -20.39
N LEU A 223 -14.73 -22.05 -20.73
CA LEU A 223 -15.31 -21.21 -21.77
C LEU A 223 -14.23 -20.81 -22.75
N GLN A 224 -14.56 -20.82 -24.04
CA GLN A 224 -13.82 -20.10 -25.06
C GLN A 224 -14.63 -18.86 -25.42
N ILE A 225 -13.98 -17.70 -25.40
CA ILE A 225 -14.63 -16.43 -25.74
C ILE A 225 -14.18 -16.08 -27.14
N ASP A 226 -15.13 -16.00 -28.08
CA ASP A 226 -14.87 -15.89 -29.53
C ASP A 226 -13.89 -14.76 -29.93
N SER A 227 -13.77 -13.71 -29.11
CA SER A 227 -12.83 -12.61 -29.32
C SER A 227 -11.36 -12.98 -29.06
N THR A 228 -11.09 -14.09 -28.38
CA THR A 228 -9.75 -14.55 -27.98
C THR A 228 -9.56 -16.04 -28.23
N LYS A 229 -8.33 -16.48 -28.55
CA LYS A 229 -7.99 -17.91 -28.56
C LYS A 229 -7.75 -18.47 -27.15
N ASP A 230 -7.99 -17.66 -26.12
CA ASP A 230 -7.72 -18.00 -24.73
C ASP A 230 -8.89 -18.77 -24.12
N THR A 231 -8.56 -19.74 -23.26
CA THR A 231 -9.56 -20.46 -22.46
C THR A 231 -9.76 -19.75 -21.12
N TYR A 232 -11.00 -19.62 -20.70
CA TYR A 232 -11.39 -19.04 -19.42
C TYR A 232 -12.04 -20.10 -18.53
N LEU A 233 -11.82 -19.99 -17.23
CA LEU A 233 -12.44 -20.81 -16.20
C LEU A 233 -13.47 -19.97 -15.46
N MET A 234 -14.73 -20.40 -15.50
CA MET A 234 -15.82 -19.84 -14.72
C MET A 234 -16.13 -20.77 -13.55
N THR A 235 -16.04 -20.26 -12.33
CA THR A 235 -16.40 -21.01 -11.13
C THR A 235 -17.45 -20.27 -10.33
N THR A 236 -18.49 -21.00 -9.93
CA THR A 236 -19.59 -20.48 -9.13
C THR A 236 -19.55 -21.07 -7.72
N TYR A 237 -19.55 -20.21 -6.72
CA TYR A 237 -19.49 -20.54 -5.30
C TYR A 237 -20.74 -20.05 -4.56
N GLN A 238 -21.09 -20.75 -3.48
CA GLN A 238 -21.89 -20.25 -2.38
C GLN A 238 -20.97 -20.04 -1.18
N ILE A 239 -20.92 -18.82 -0.67
CA ILE A 239 -20.03 -18.40 0.43
C ILE A 239 -20.90 -18.01 1.62
N ILE A 240 -20.68 -18.64 2.78
CA ILE A 240 -21.36 -18.30 4.03
C ILE A 240 -20.79 -16.98 4.53
N THR A 241 -21.66 -15.98 4.77
CA THR A 241 -21.23 -14.63 5.14
C THR A 241 -21.40 -14.34 6.63
N ARG A 242 -22.53 -14.78 7.20
CA ARG A 242 -22.90 -14.64 8.61
C ARG A 242 -23.78 -15.82 9.01
N GLN A 243 -24.07 -15.98 10.30
CA GLN A 243 -25.03 -16.98 10.76
C GLN A 243 -26.35 -16.83 9.98
N HIS A 244 -26.69 -17.87 9.23
CA HIS A 244 -27.89 -18.00 8.37
C HIS A 244 -27.91 -17.18 7.07
N ASN A 245 -26.79 -16.58 6.66
CA ASN A 245 -26.70 -15.87 5.38
C ASN A 245 -25.55 -16.40 4.52
N SER A 246 -25.79 -16.47 3.21
CA SER A 246 -24.79 -16.76 2.19
C SER A 246 -24.88 -15.81 1.01
N SER A 247 -23.83 -15.75 0.20
CA SER A 247 -23.79 -15.06 -1.09
C SER A 247 -23.40 -16.05 -2.19
N ILE A 248 -23.94 -15.83 -3.39
CA ILE A 248 -23.48 -16.54 -4.60
C ILE A 248 -22.42 -15.67 -5.25
N CYS A 249 -21.25 -16.25 -5.52
CA CYS A 249 -20.12 -15.57 -6.15
C CYS A 249 -19.71 -16.32 -7.42
N VAL A 250 -19.54 -15.61 -8.52
CA VAL A 250 -19.05 -16.12 -9.80
C VAL A 250 -17.70 -15.47 -10.05
N ILE A 251 -16.69 -16.30 -10.31
CA ILE A 251 -15.33 -15.87 -10.65
C ILE A 251 -15.02 -16.40 -12.05
N LEU A 252 -14.72 -15.50 -12.97
CA LEU A 252 -14.39 -15.81 -14.36
C LEU A 252 -12.98 -15.28 -14.65
N THR A 253 -12.03 -16.18 -14.91
CA THR A 253 -10.62 -15.82 -15.06
C THR A 253 -9.97 -16.54 -16.23
N LYS A 254 -8.94 -15.93 -16.82
CA LYS A 254 -8.12 -16.60 -17.84
C LYS A 254 -7.42 -17.83 -17.25
N LYS A 255 -7.44 -18.95 -17.97
CA LYS A 255 -6.71 -20.17 -17.63
C LYS A 255 -5.21 -19.95 -17.91
N ILE A 256 -4.37 -20.26 -16.93
CA ILE A 256 -2.93 -19.98 -16.98
C ILE A 256 -2.15 -21.23 -17.41
N ILE A 257 -1.09 -21.02 -18.19
CA ILE A 257 -0.12 -22.06 -18.55
C ILE A 257 0.96 -22.10 -17.46
N LEU A 258 1.19 -23.29 -16.89
CA LEU A 258 2.00 -23.48 -15.67
C LEU A 258 3.52 -23.40 -15.88
N SER A 259 4.00 -23.32 -17.13
CA SER A 259 5.41 -23.13 -17.43
C SER A 259 5.58 -22.28 -18.68
N THR A 260 6.62 -21.46 -18.70
CA THR A 260 6.95 -20.64 -19.87
C THR A 260 8.44 -20.72 -20.19
N HIS A 261 8.72 -20.91 -21.47
CA HIS A 261 10.07 -20.88 -22.03
C HIS A 261 10.27 -19.54 -22.73
N ILE A 262 10.99 -18.62 -22.09
CA ILE A 262 11.24 -17.28 -22.64
C ILE A 262 12.52 -17.31 -23.46
N LYS A 263 12.40 -16.99 -24.76
CA LYS A 263 13.52 -17.01 -25.71
C LYS A 263 14.62 -16.01 -25.30
N PRO A 264 15.87 -16.25 -25.72
CA PRO A 264 16.94 -15.26 -25.60
C PRO A 264 16.56 -13.90 -26.19
N ASN A 265 17.04 -12.81 -25.59
CA ASN A 265 16.85 -11.43 -26.06
C ASN A 265 15.40 -11.08 -26.39
N SER A 266 14.45 -11.54 -25.57
CA SER A 266 13.02 -11.39 -25.82
C SER A 266 12.24 -10.92 -24.58
N GLN A 267 11.04 -10.42 -24.85
CA GLN A 267 10.06 -10.02 -23.84
C GLN A 267 8.80 -10.86 -24.01
N ASN A 268 8.26 -11.34 -22.91
CA ASN A 268 6.99 -12.03 -22.85
C ASN A 268 6.07 -11.33 -21.85
N LYS A 269 4.92 -10.85 -22.33
CA LYS A 269 3.93 -10.15 -21.53
C LYS A 269 2.63 -10.96 -21.49
N GLN A 270 2.15 -11.23 -20.30
CA GLN A 270 0.88 -11.90 -20.06
C GLN A 270 -0.04 -11.03 -19.23
N ILE A 271 -1.28 -10.93 -19.68
CA ILE A 271 -2.33 -10.16 -19.02
C ILE A 271 -3.44 -11.13 -18.64
N ILE A 272 -3.83 -11.09 -17.37
CA ILE A 272 -4.84 -11.96 -16.78
C ILE A 272 -5.93 -11.08 -16.22
N LEU A 273 -7.11 -11.24 -16.80
CA LEU A 273 -8.33 -10.60 -16.35
C LEU A 273 -9.12 -11.60 -15.50
N THR A 274 -9.51 -11.17 -14.31
CA THR A 274 -10.40 -11.89 -13.41
C THR A 274 -11.63 -11.03 -13.16
N VAL A 275 -12.79 -11.48 -13.60
CA VAL A 275 -14.09 -10.85 -13.32
C VAL A 275 -14.76 -11.56 -12.15
N ILE A 276 -15.23 -10.78 -11.19
CA ILE A 276 -15.91 -11.27 -9.98
C ILE A 276 -17.27 -10.59 -9.88
N LYS A 277 -18.33 -11.40 -9.78
CA LYS A 277 -19.70 -10.95 -9.53
C LYS A 277 -20.26 -11.70 -8.35
N TYR A 278 -20.89 -11.00 -7.42
CA TYR A 278 -21.50 -11.64 -6.27
C TYR A 278 -22.86 -11.01 -5.93
N SER A 279 -23.76 -11.83 -5.40
CA SER A 279 -25.04 -11.35 -4.89
C SER A 279 -24.84 -10.63 -3.56
N PRO A 280 -25.80 -9.78 -3.14
CA PRO A 280 -25.90 -9.38 -1.74
C PRO A 280 -25.93 -10.58 -0.78
N SER A 281 -25.82 -10.31 0.51
CA SER A 281 -26.02 -11.32 1.55
C SER A 281 -27.49 -11.78 1.55
N ILE A 282 -27.74 -13.06 1.30
CA ILE A 282 -29.08 -13.67 1.17
C ILE A 282 -29.28 -14.66 2.32
N LEU A 283 -30.50 -14.73 2.84
CA LEU A 283 -30.88 -15.73 3.85
C LEU A 283 -30.75 -17.16 3.29
N ASP A 284 -30.11 -18.05 4.05
CA ASP A 284 -29.83 -19.43 3.63
C ASP A 284 -31.08 -20.21 3.24
N ASP A 285 -32.21 -19.97 3.91
CA ASP A 285 -33.48 -20.62 3.61
C ASP A 285 -33.99 -20.30 2.20
N LEU A 286 -33.73 -19.09 1.70
CA LEU A 286 -34.05 -18.72 0.32
C LEU A 286 -33.16 -19.46 -0.69
N LEU A 287 -31.88 -19.67 -0.35
CA LEU A 287 -30.91 -20.37 -1.19
C LEU A 287 -31.09 -21.91 -1.19
N ARG A 288 -31.85 -22.45 -0.23
CA ARG A 288 -32.33 -23.85 -0.27
C ARG A 288 -33.28 -24.07 -1.44
N ASN A 289 -34.05 -23.06 -1.84
CA ASN A 289 -34.86 -23.13 -3.04
C ASN A 289 -33.96 -23.17 -4.29
N GLN A 290 -33.92 -24.33 -4.95
CA GLN A 290 -33.06 -24.56 -6.10
C GLN A 290 -33.35 -23.61 -7.26
N THR A 291 -34.61 -23.23 -7.48
CA THR A 291 -35.00 -22.32 -8.57
C THR A 291 -34.46 -20.93 -8.31
N TYR A 292 -34.61 -20.43 -7.07
CA TYR A 292 -34.10 -19.13 -6.66
C TYR A 292 -32.57 -19.06 -6.74
N ARG A 293 -31.88 -20.10 -6.25
CA ARG A 293 -30.41 -20.21 -6.38
C ARG A 293 -29.96 -20.21 -7.83
N LYS A 294 -30.57 -21.05 -8.68
CA LYS A 294 -30.23 -21.14 -10.11
C LYS A 294 -30.49 -19.84 -10.87
N GLN A 295 -31.51 -19.07 -10.48
CA GLN A 295 -31.78 -17.76 -11.07
C GLN A 295 -30.63 -16.78 -10.82
N TRP A 296 -30.15 -16.69 -9.56
CA TRP A 296 -29.00 -15.88 -9.21
C TRP A 296 -27.73 -16.33 -9.94
N GLN A 297 -27.46 -17.63 -9.98
CA GLN A 297 -26.31 -18.18 -10.72
C GLN A 297 -26.33 -17.74 -12.19
N LYS A 298 -27.44 -17.98 -12.90
CA LYS A 298 -27.59 -17.58 -14.32
C LYS A 298 -27.41 -16.08 -14.53
N THR A 299 -27.91 -15.27 -13.60
CA THR A 299 -27.83 -13.80 -13.69
C THR A 299 -26.38 -13.34 -13.54
N LEU A 300 -25.68 -13.83 -12.51
CA LEU A 300 -24.30 -13.46 -12.23
C LEU A 300 -23.33 -14.01 -13.29
N GLU A 301 -23.55 -15.23 -13.78
CA GLU A 301 -22.76 -15.82 -14.87
C GLU A 301 -22.90 -15.02 -16.16
N LYS A 302 -24.12 -14.57 -16.49
CA LYS A 302 -24.34 -13.68 -17.64
C LYS A 302 -23.59 -12.35 -17.45
N GLN A 303 -23.77 -11.71 -16.31
CA GLN A 303 -23.08 -10.44 -16.00
C GLN A 303 -21.55 -10.58 -16.04
N ALA A 304 -20.99 -11.68 -15.53
CA ALA A 304 -19.56 -11.93 -15.57
C ALA A 304 -19.04 -12.09 -17.02
N LYS A 305 -19.80 -12.75 -17.89
CA LYS A 305 -19.48 -12.89 -19.32
C LYS A 305 -19.56 -11.55 -20.05
N ASP A 306 -20.60 -10.77 -19.78
CA ASP A 306 -20.81 -9.45 -20.39
C ASP A 306 -19.66 -8.50 -20.00
N ASP A 307 -19.34 -8.40 -18.70
CA ASP A 307 -18.24 -7.59 -18.18
C ASP A 307 -16.86 -8.03 -18.74
N LEU A 308 -16.62 -9.34 -18.87
CA LEU A 308 -15.36 -9.83 -19.43
C LEU A 308 -15.26 -9.51 -20.93
N SER A 309 -16.35 -9.70 -21.68
CA SER A 309 -16.39 -9.36 -23.11
C SER A 309 -16.11 -7.87 -23.34
N GLU A 310 -16.72 -7.00 -22.53
CA GLU A 310 -16.45 -5.57 -22.55
C GLU A 310 -14.98 -5.27 -22.21
N ALA A 311 -14.45 -5.84 -21.11
CA ALA A 311 -13.06 -5.62 -20.71
C ALA A 311 -12.05 -6.09 -21.79
N LEU A 312 -12.33 -7.18 -22.50
CA LEU A 312 -11.49 -7.69 -23.60
C LEU A 312 -11.56 -6.82 -24.85
N SER A 313 -12.63 -6.03 -25.04
CA SER A 313 -12.74 -5.08 -26.14
C SER A 313 -11.87 -3.83 -25.94
N ILE A 314 -11.38 -3.61 -24.72
CA ILE A 314 -10.59 -2.44 -24.32
C ILE A 314 -9.12 -2.83 -24.24
N SER A 315 -8.24 -1.97 -24.75
CA SER A 315 -6.80 -2.21 -24.63
C SER A 315 -6.35 -2.16 -23.17
N PHE A 316 -5.39 -3.00 -22.78
CA PHE A 316 -4.84 -2.97 -21.43
C PHE A 316 -4.29 -1.60 -21.02
N LYS A 317 -3.65 -0.88 -21.96
CA LYS A 317 -3.15 0.47 -21.71
C LYS A 317 -4.28 1.42 -21.30
N GLU A 318 -5.44 1.28 -21.94
CA GLU A 318 -6.61 2.10 -21.62
C GLU A 318 -7.23 1.69 -20.28
N LEU A 319 -7.36 0.39 -19.98
CA LEU A 319 -7.81 -0.08 -18.66
C LEU A 319 -6.89 0.43 -17.53
N LEU A 320 -5.57 0.33 -17.73
CA LEU A 320 -4.61 0.85 -16.76
C LEU A 320 -4.77 2.38 -16.60
N LYS A 321 -4.97 3.10 -17.70
CA LYS A 321 -5.18 4.54 -17.69
C LYS A 321 -6.47 4.93 -16.96
N GLU A 322 -7.62 4.31 -17.28
CA GLU A 322 -8.89 4.52 -16.57
C GLU A 322 -8.71 4.36 -15.05
N HIS A 323 -8.02 3.31 -14.63
CA HIS A 323 -7.74 3.03 -13.22
C HIS A 323 -6.86 4.12 -12.57
N ILE A 324 -5.71 4.44 -13.18
CA ILE A 324 -4.77 5.43 -12.64
C ILE A 324 -5.41 6.82 -12.61
N ASP A 325 -6.10 7.23 -13.67
CA ASP A 325 -6.74 8.55 -13.76
C ASP A 325 -7.83 8.69 -12.68
N THR A 326 -8.57 7.62 -12.39
CA THR A 326 -9.56 7.59 -11.30
C THR A 326 -8.88 7.75 -9.93
N TRP A 327 -7.79 7.02 -9.67
CA TRP A 327 -7.04 7.17 -8.42
C TRP A 327 -6.41 8.56 -8.28
N SER A 328 -5.82 9.08 -9.35
CA SER A 328 -5.26 10.43 -9.39
C SER A 328 -6.31 11.48 -9.07
N SER A 329 -7.53 11.34 -9.62
CA SER A 329 -8.66 12.22 -9.34
C SER A 329 -9.08 12.19 -7.87
N ILE A 330 -9.07 11.01 -7.23
CA ILE A 330 -9.35 10.88 -5.79
C ILE A 330 -8.26 11.58 -4.95
N TRP A 331 -6.99 11.39 -5.31
CA TRP A 331 -5.84 11.97 -4.60
C TRP A 331 -5.59 13.47 -4.87
N GLN A 332 -6.41 14.12 -5.71
CA GLN A 332 -6.41 15.59 -5.83
C GLN A 332 -6.73 16.27 -4.50
N SER A 333 -7.61 15.66 -3.70
CA SER A 333 -7.78 16.00 -2.29
C SER A 333 -6.77 15.22 -1.46
N GLY A 334 -6.17 15.86 -0.45
CA GLY A 334 -5.17 15.17 0.35
C GLY A 334 -4.58 16.00 1.48
N PHE A 335 -3.73 15.34 2.26
CA PHE A 335 -2.97 15.94 3.35
C PHE A 335 -1.50 15.58 3.18
N SER A 336 -0.60 16.51 3.47
CA SER A 336 0.82 16.26 3.61
C SER A 336 1.39 17.00 4.80
N ILE A 337 2.43 16.43 5.40
CA ILE A 337 3.12 16.98 6.57
C ILE A 337 4.63 16.90 6.35
N SER A 338 5.37 17.96 6.69
CA SER A 338 6.82 18.01 6.46
C SER A 338 7.57 16.94 7.25
N HIS A 339 8.56 16.27 6.65
CA HIS A 339 9.21 15.09 7.23
C HIS A 339 9.92 15.37 8.57
N SER A 340 9.77 14.47 9.54
CA SER A 340 10.46 14.50 10.83
C SER A 340 11.37 13.28 11.00
N LEU A 341 12.59 13.51 11.48
CA LEU A 341 13.57 12.46 11.81
C LEU A 341 13.47 11.99 13.26
N ALA A 342 12.56 12.58 14.06
CA ALA A 342 12.41 12.21 15.45
C ALA A 342 11.84 10.79 15.57
N PRO A 343 12.36 9.97 16.52
CA PRO A 343 11.90 8.60 16.69
C PRO A 343 10.42 8.58 17.07
N SER A 344 9.68 7.62 16.51
CA SER A 344 8.25 7.39 16.80
C SER A 344 7.31 8.54 16.39
N VAL A 345 7.78 9.50 15.59
CA VAL A 345 6.93 10.54 15.01
C VAL A 345 6.33 10.04 13.70
N MET A 346 5.04 10.29 13.51
CA MET A 346 4.31 9.95 12.30
C MET A 346 4.71 10.85 11.14
N ASN A 347 5.02 10.25 9.99
CA ASN A 347 5.34 10.96 8.75
C ASN A 347 4.29 10.70 7.67
N GLY A 348 4.44 11.36 6.53
CA GLY A 348 3.52 11.23 5.40
C GLY A 348 3.36 9.79 4.92
N ASP A 349 4.39 8.94 5.03
CA ASP A 349 4.33 7.53 4.68
C ASP A 349 3.25 6.78 5.49
N VAL A 350 3.15 7.04 6.80
CA VAL A 350 2.15 6.40 7.67
C VAL A 350 0.74 6.88 7.33
N ILE A 351 0.61 8.18 7.07
CA ILE A 351 -0.69 8.82 6.79
C ILE A 351 -1.21 8.38 5.43
N ASN A 352 -0.40 8.51 4.37
CA ASN A 352 -0.75 8.11 3.01
C ASN A 352 -1.08 6.62 2.95
N ARG A 353 -0.29 5.78 3.62
CA ARG A 353 -0.56 4.33 3.73
C ARG A 353 -1.91 4.05 4.36
N THR A 354 -2.19 4.69 5.49
CA THR A 354 -3.44 4.49 6.21
C THR A 354 -4.63 4.92 5.36
N ILE A 355 -4.56 6.12 4.76
CA ILE A 355 -5.59 6.62 3.85
C ILE A 355 -5.78 5.61 2.71
N TYR A 356 -4.70 5.22 2.02
CA TYR A 356 -4.73 4.25 0.93
C TYR A 356 -5.52 2.99 1.27
N TYR A 357 -5.24 2.33 2.38
CA TYR A 357 -5.98 1.12 2.78
C TYR A 357 -7.46 1.39 3.05
N VAL A 358 -7.80 2.51 3.67
CA VAL A 358 -9.21 2.90 3.86
C VAL A 358 -9.89 3.10 2.50
N LEU A 359 -9.23 3.77 1.56
CA LEU A 359 -9.76 4.04 0.21
C LEU A 359 -9.87 2.76 -0.64
N CYS A 360 -8.95 1.80 -0.51
CA CYS A 360 -9.03 0.49 -1.17
C CYS A 360 -10.27 -0.30 -0.76
N SER A 361 -10.77 -0.08 0.46
CA SER A 361 -11.95 -0.74 1.01
C SER A 361 -13.21 0.12 0.92
N THR A 362 -13.20 1.12 0.03
CA THR A 362 -14.32 2.05 -0.13
C THR A 362 -14.75 2.16 -1.59
N PRO A 363 -16.05 1.97 -1.91
CA PRO A 363 -16.54 2.14 -3.27
C PRO A 363 -16.32 3.55 -3.83
N SER A 364 -16.19 3.66 -5.15
CA SER A 364 -16.07 4.92 -5.90
C SER A 364 -17.34 5.19 -6.72
N PRO A 365 -18.50 5.44 -6.08
CA PRO A 365 -19.79 5.52 -6.76
C PRO A 365 -19.84 6.64 -7.82
N LEU A 366 -19.15 7.76 -7.59
CA LEU A 366 -19.04 8.89 -8.52
C LEU A 366 -18.39 8.55 -9.87
N TYR A 367 -17.68 7.43 -9.93
CA TYR A 367 -16.93 6.97 -11.09
C TYR A 367 -17.51 5.66 -11.66
N GLU A 368 -18.72 5.27 -11.30
CA GLU A 368 -19.33 4.07 -11.88
C GLU A 368 -19.84 4.33 -13.31
N LEU A 369 -19.54 3.39 -14.22
CA LEU A 369 -19.87 3.46 -15.67
C LEU A 369 -21.34 3.83 -15.97
N ASN A 370 -22.27 3.28 -15.20
CA ASN A 370 -23.72 3.40 -15.44
C ASN A 370 -24.41 4.29 -14.41
N LEU A 371 -23.70 5.26 -13.84
CA LEU A 371 -24.27 6.18 -12.88
C LEU A 371 -25.17 7.19 -13.57
N ASP A 372 -26.44 7.26 -13.14
CA ASP A 372 -27.38 8.28 -13.60
C ASP A 372 -26.91 9.69 -13.26
N GLU A 373 -27.15 10.65 -14.16
CA GLU A 373 -26.67 12.03 -14.03
C GLU A 373 -27.27 12.74 -12.79
N THR A 374 -28.54 12.45 -12.45
CA THR A 374 -29.17 13.03 -11.25
C THR A 374 -28.45 12.55 -9.99
N LYS A 375 -28.18 11.25 -9.91
CA LYS A 375 -27.45 10.64 -8.79
C LYS A 375 -26.00 11.12 -8.73
N LYS A 376 -25.34 11.34 -9.87
CA LYS A 376 -24.01 11.95 -9.92
C LYS A 376 -24.01 13.36 -9.33
N ASN A 377 -25.01 14.17 -9.68
CA ASN A 377 -25.16 15.52 -9.14
C ASN A 377 -25.46 15.50 -7.63
N GLU A 378 -26.30 14.58 -7.15
CA GLU A 378 -26.55 14.39 -5.71
C GLU A 378 -25.28 14.00 -4.94
N LEU A 379 -24.49 13.06 -5.48
CA LEU A 379 -23.23 12.63 -4.88
C LEU A 379 -22.18 13.74 -4.86
N ASN A 380 -22.13 14.57 -5.91
CA ASN A 380 -21.25 15.75 -5.94
C ASN A 380 -21.70 16.81 -4.94
N GLN A 381 -23.00 17.11 -4.88
CA GLN A 381 -23.54 18.11 -3.94
C GLN A 381 -23.34 17.68 -2.48
N SER A 382 -23.44 16.38 -2.19
CA SER A 382 -23.21 15.88 -0.83
C SER A 382 -21.77 16.04 -0.36
N LEU A 383 -20.77 16.10 -1.25
CA LEU A 383 -19.37 16.41 -0.87
C LEU A 383 -19.20 17.80 -0.25
N PHE A 384 -20.10 18.72 -0.59
CA PHE A 384 -20.13 20.08 -0.06
C PHE A 384 -20.95 20.21 1.23
N GLN A 385 -21.71 19.17 1.61
CA GLN A 385 -22.49 19.12 2.86
C GLN A 385 -21.58 18.73 4.04
N ILE A 386 -20.63 19.60 4.36
CA ILE A 386 -19.62 19.40 5.42
C ILE A 386 -20.12 19.82 6.80
N ASP A 387 -21.26 20.53 6.89
CA ASP A 387 -21.87 20.97 8.15
C ASP A 387 -22.08 19.80 9.12
N GLY A 388 -21.55 19.94 10.34
CA GLY A 388 -21.70 18.92 11.39
C GLY A 388 -20.86 17.65 11.21
N CYS A 389 -20.03 17.54 10.17
CA CYS A 389 -19.05 16.45 10.09
C CYS A 389 -17.81 16.77 10.93
N PHE A 390 -17.51 15.85 11.85
CA PHE A 390 -16.30 15.80 12.65
C PHE A 390 -16.08 16.99 13.60
N GLU A 391 -17.04 17.25 14.47
CA GLU A 391 -16.91 18.24 15.55
C GLU A 391 -16.09 17.71 16.75
N SER A 392 -14.83 17.33 16.52
CA SER A 392 -13.92 16.80 17.56
C SER A 392 -12.51 17.39 17.47
N HIS A 393 -11.62 17.01 18.37
CA HIS A 393 -10.18 17.22 18.25
C HIS A 393 -9.61 16.46 17.06
N SER A 394 -8.47 16.93 16.54
CA SER A 394 -7.73 16.29 15.45
C SER A 394 -7.49 14.80 15.69
N THR A 395 -7.60 14.00 14.62
CA THR A 395 -7.18 12.59 14.64
C THR A 395 -5.69 12.38 14.42
N LEU A 396 -4.91 13.42 14.11
CA LEU A 396 -3.48 13.32 13.88
C LEU A 396 -2.72 12.74 15.09
N ILE A 397 -3.19 13.02 16.31
CA ILE A 397 -2.58 12.50 17.56
C ILE A 397 -3.14 11.10 17.95
N GLY A 398 -4.05 10.50 17.19
CA GLY A 398 -4.69 9.23 17.56
C GLY A 398 -3.94 7.98 17.08
N PRO A 399 -2.99 7.37 17.84
CA PRO A 399 -2.10 6.33 17.33
C PRO A 399 -2.83 5.07 16.86
N ARG A 400 -4.04 4.81 17.37
CA ARG A 400 -4.83 3.63 16.98
C ARG A 400 -5.35 3.71 15.56
N LEU A 401 -5.49 4.92 15.00
CA LEU A 401 -6.00 5.14 13.65
C LEU A 401 -4.92 4.96 12.58
N TRP A 402 -3.65 5.08 12.96
CA TRP A 402 -2.51 5.10 12.05
C TRP A 402 -1.70 3.80 12.17
N ARG A 403 -2.16 2.74 11.48
CA ARG A 403 -1.59 1.39 11.59
C ARG A 403 -1.06 0.90 10.25
N SER A 404 -0.06 0.02 10.29
CA SER A 404 0.38 -0.76 9.13
C SER A 404 -0.29 -2.14 9.18
N PRO A 405 -1.30 -2.44 8.33
CA PRO A 405 -1.92 -3.75 8.30
C PRO A 405 -0.97 -4.79 7.68
N GLY A 406 -0.82 -5.94 8.37
CA GLY A 406 0.01 -7.06 7.92
C GLY A 406 -0.75 -8.15 7.17
N ASP A 407 -2.09 -8.18 7.26
CA ASP A 407 -2.96 -9.18 6.62
C ASP A 407 -4.31 -8.58 6.22
N ASP A 408 -5.10 -9.32 5.43
CA ASP A 408 -6.38 -8.85 4.89
C ASP A 408 -7.38 -8.50 6.01
N LEU A 409 -7.33 -9.21 7.15
CA LEU A 409 -8.17 -8.94 8.31
C LEU A 409 -7.81 -7.58 8.96
N ALA A 410 -6.52 -7.28 9.09
CA ALA A 410 -6.04 -6.02 9.62
C ALA A 410 -6.43 -4.84 8.72
N VAL A 411 -6.42 -5.01 7.38
CA VAL A 411 -6.95 -4.01 6.44
C VAL A 411 -8.44 -3.76 6.71
N SER A 412 -9.22 -4.84 6.84
CA SER A 412 -10.66 -4.76 7.13
C SER A 412 -10.95 -4.04 8.45
N GLN A 413 -10.24 -4.42 9.51
CA GLN A 413 -10.36 -3.79 10.83
C GLN A 413 -9.97 -2.31 10.81
N LEU A 414 -8.90 -1.95 10.11
CA LEU A 414 -8.46 -0.56 9.95
C LEU A 414 -9.53 0.28 9.26
N SER A 415 -10.05 -0.19 8.13
CA SER A 415 -11.11 0.50 7.39
C SER A 415 -12.38 0.67 8.25
N ASN A 416 -12.80 -0.39 8.96
CA ASN A 416 -13.97 -0.35 9.83
C ASN A 416 -13.77 0.57 11.04
N LEU A 417 -12.56 0.66 11.60
CA LEU A 417 -12.23 1.58 12.68
C LEU A 417 -12.35 3.04 12.22
N TRP A 418 -11.77 3.39 11.07
CA TRP A 418 -11.87 4.74 10.50
C TRP A 418 -13.32 5.11 10.21
N ARG A 419 -14.05 4.25 9.51
CA ARG A 419 -15.48 4.46 9.22
C ARG A 419 -16.29 4.67 10.48
N SER A 420 -16.12 3.81 11.49
CA SER A 420 -16.84 3.92 12.76
C SER A 420 -16.52 5.22 13.49
N THR A 421 -15.27 5.67 13.41
CA THR A 421 -14.82 6.93 14.03
C THR A 421 -15.48 8.14 13.37
N LEU A 422 -15.53 8.17 12.04
CA LEU A 422 -16.16 9.25 11.27
C LEU A 422 -17.68 9.26 11.44
N LEU A 423 -18.34 8.10 11.38
CA LEU A 423 -19.79 7.96 11.57
C LEU A 423 -20.25 8.44 12.94
N LYS A 424 -19.54 8.06 14.00
CA LYS A 424 -19.82 8.52 15.38
C LYS A 424 -19.67 10.02 15.56
N ARG A 425 -19.08 10.72 14.59
CA ARG A 425 -18.83 12.16 14.60
C ARG A 425 -19.59 12.91 13.52
N GLY A 426 -20.72 12.37 13.06
CA GLY A 426 -21.67 13.11 12.20
C GLY A 426 -21.38 13.08 10.70
N CYS A 427 -20.32 12.42 10.24
CA CYS A 427 -19.92 12.43 8.82
C CYS A 427 -20.73 11.51 7.89
N LEU A 428 -21.90 11.03 8.33
CA LEU A 428 -22.71 10.07 7.57
C LEU A 428 -23.06 10.57 6.17
N THR A 429 -23.40 11.85 6.04
CA THR A 429 -23.79 12.47 4.77
C THR A 429 -22.66 12.41 3.74
N LEU A 430 -21.45 12.85 4.13
CA LEU A 430 -20.27 12.77 3.27
C LEU A 430 -19.94 11.32 2.91
N MET A 431 -20.01 10.40 3.86
CA MET A 431 -19.66 9.00 3.62
C MET A 431 -20.55 8.30 2.57
N ARG A 432 -21.75 8.84 2.27
CA ARG A 432 -22.60 8.34 1.17
C ARG A 432 -21.97 8.56 -0.21
N SER A 433 -21.10 9.55 -0.36
CA SER A 433 -20.35 9.83 -1.59
C SER A 433 -19.18 8.86 -1.82
N GLY A 434 -19.08 7.81 -1.00
CA GLY A 434 -18.06 6.77 -1.10
C GLY A 434 -16.66 7.30 -0.82
N VAL A 435 -15.70 6.96 -1.69
CA VAL A 435 -14.28 7.25 -1.47
C VAL A 435 -13.98 8.74 -1.30
N ASN A 436 -14.57 9.60 -2.14
CA ASN A 436 -14.33 11.05 -2.07
C ASN A 436 -14.85 11.62 -0.76
N GLY A 437 -16.02 11.16 -0.31
CA GLY A 437 -16.62 11.60 0.94
C GLY A 437 -15.91 11.09 2.18
N ILE A 438 -15.39 9.85 2.16
CA ILE A 438 -14.54 9.34 3.24
C ILE A 438 -13.23 10.12 3.31
N LEU A 439 -12.57 10.34 2.18
CA LEU A 439 -11.35 11.12 2.13
C LEU A 439 -11.59 12.54 2.67
N GLN A 440 -12.63 13.22 2.20
CA GLN A 440 -13.04 14.53 2.72
C GLN A 440 -13.27 14.48 4.24
N SER A 441 -13.99 13.48 4.74
CA SER A 441 -14.25 13.31 6.18
C SER A 441 -12.95 13.07 6.97
N MET A 442 -12.00 12.32 6.42
CA MET A 442 -10.67 12.12 7.01
C MET A 442 -9.87 13.43 7.04
N LEU A 443 -9.91 14.24 5.97
CA LEU A 443 -9.22 15.53 5.94
C LEU A 443 -9.77 16.52 6.98
N LEU A 444 -11.10 16.63 7.07
CA LEU A 444 -11.75 17.42 8.12
C LEU A 444 -11.34 16.93 9.51
N SER A 445 -11.26 15.61 9.67
CA SER A 445 -10.84 14.97 10.91
C SER A 445 -9.38 15.22 11.29
N ILE A 446 -8.47 15.22 10.32
CA ILE A 446 -7.04 15.45 10.53
C ILE A 446 -6.80 16.92 10.92
N GLY A 447 -7.43 17.87 10.25
CA GLY A 447 -7.24 19.29 10.55
C GLY A 447 -8.10 19.83 11.69
N GLY A 448 -8.94 18.99 12.30
CA GLY A 448 -9.97 19.45 13.23
C GLY A 448 -10.87 20.53 12.61
N ILE A 449 -11.08 20.44 11.29
CA ILE A 449 -11.75 21.46 10.47
C ILE A 449 -13.25 21.32 10.67
N ARG A 450 -13.88 22.42 11.04
CA ARG A 450 -15.33 22.49 11.26
C ARG A 450 -15.90 23.62 10.44
N PHE A 451 -17.13 23.39 9.99
CA PHE A 451 -17.92 24.40 9.33
C PHE A 451 -19.19 24.61 10.13
N HIS A 452 -19.40 25.85 10.55
CA HIS A 452 -20.59 26.25 11.29
C HIS A 452 -20.97 27.68 10.92
N ASN A 453 -22.22 27.93 10.55
CA ASN A 453 -22.76 29.26 10.27
C ASN A 453 -21.90 30.12 9.32
N HIS A 454 -21.37 29.55 8.23
CA HIS A 454 -20.49 30.22 7.26
C HIS A 454 -19.06 30.54 7.75
N HIS A 455 -18.67 30.05 8.92
CA HIS A 455 -17.30 30.15 9.42
C HIS A 455 -16.57 28.82 9.28
N LEU A 456 -15.34 28.89 8.79
CA LEU A 456 -14.37 27.80 8.81
C LEU A 456 -13.54 27.92 10.08
N GLU A 457 -13.54 26.89 10.90
CA GLU A 457 -12.76 26.84 12.14
C GLU A 457 -11.80 25.64 12.08
N MET A 458 -10.57 25.81 12.58
CA MET A 458 -9.62 24.73 12.76
C MET A 458 -9.34 24.54 14.26
N HIS A 459 -9.69 23.37 14.79
CA HIS A 459 -9.51 23.05 16.20
C HIS A 459 -8.28 22.17 16.41
N LEU A 460 -7.11 22.77 16.20
CA LEU A 460 -5.80 22.18 16.49
C LEU A 460 -5.25 22.74 17.80
N ASP A 461 -4.65 21.90 18.64
CA ASP A 461 -3.88 22.40 19.79
C ASP A 461 -2.62 23.14 19.27
N PRO A 462 -2.24 24.31 19.80
CA PRO A 462 -0.99 24.98 19.43
C PRO A 462 0.25 24.06 19.50
N LYS A 463 0.23 23.04 20.36
CA LYS A 463 1.28 22.02 20.46
C LYS A 463 1.38 21.09 19.25
N GLU A 464 0.38 21.09 18.37
CA GLU A 464 0.37 20.34 17.11
C GLU A 464 1.00 21.14 15.96
N LEU A 465 1.08 22.47 16.10
CA LEU A 465 1.52 23.40 15.06
C LEU A 465 3.05 23.61 15.03
N TYR A 466 3.81 22.51 15.08
CA TYR A 466 5.28 22.53 15.04
C TYR A 466 5.86 21.97 13.74
N ARG A 467 5.00 21.63 12.78
CA ARG A 467 5.36 21.12 11.44
C ARG A 467 4.52 21.77 10.37
N ASP A 468 5.10 21.87 9.19
CA ASP A 468 4.37 22.33 8.03
C ASP A 468 3.32 21.29 7.64
N MET A 469 2.09 21.75 7.42
CA MET A 469 0.97 20.92 7.03
C MET A 469 0.30 21.53 5.82
N PHE A 470 -0.14 20.69 4.89
CA PHE A 470 -0.80 21.14 3.68
C PHE A 470 -2.02 20.29 3.40
N PHE A 471 -3.18 20.93 3.35
CA PHE A 471 -4.43 20.33 2.95
C PHE A 471 -4.78 20.80 1.54
N ARG A 472 -5.14 19.85 0.68
CA ARG A 472 -5.45 20.09 -0.72
C ARG A 472 -6.91 19.80 -1.00
N SER A 473 -7.53 20.67 -1.80
CA SER A 473 -8.85 20.48 -2.40
C SER A 473 -9.92 20.04 -1.39
N ILE A 474 -10.02 20.73 -0.26
CA ILE A 474 -11.08 20.51 0.73
C ILE A 474 -12.37 21.12 0.17
N HIS A 475 -13.42 20.32 0.04
CA HIS A 475 -14.73 20.81 -0.39
C HIS A 475 -15.32 21.78 0.65
N PHE A 476 -15.73 22.96 0.20
CA PHE A 476 -16.25 24.04 1.04
C PHE A 476 -17.39 24.81 0.39
N GLY A 477 -18.36 25.23 1.22
CA GLY A 477 -19.50 26.04 0.77
C GLY A 477 -20.34 25.30 -0.26
N LYS A 478 -20.70 25.95 -1.38
CA LYS A 478 -21.52 25.33 -2.43
C LYS A 478 -20.71 24.74 -3.59
N GLN A 479 -19.49 25.22 -3.83
CA GLN A 479 -18.69 24.86 -5.00
C GLN A 479 -17.19 25.20 -4.88
N TYR A 480 -16.70 25.56 -3.69
CA TYR A 480 -15.31 25.99 -3.53
C TYR A 480 -14.43 24.84 -3.06
N LEU A 481 -13.19 24.82 -3.53
CA LEU A 481 -12.15 23.91 -3.06
C LEU A 481 -11.13 24.76 -2.32
N LEU A 482 -10.83 24.41 -1.07
CA LEU A 482 -9.85 25.14 -0.27
C LEU A 482 -8.53 24.40 -0.25
N ASN A 483 -7.44 25.14 -0.40
CA ASN A 483 -6.10 24.71 -0.04
C ASN A 483 -5.67 25.48 1.22
N ILE A 484 -5.27 24.74 2.24
CA ILE A 484 -4.85 25.30 3.53
C ILE A 484 -3.39 24.91 3.76
N SER A 485 -2.50 25.89 3.87
CA SER A 485 -1.10 25.68 4.27
C SER A 485 -0.88 26.23 5.67
N ILE A 486 -0.29 25.39 6.52
CA ILE A 486 0.27 25.78 7.81
C ILE A 486 1.77 25.69 7.64
N THR A 487 2.48 26.80 7.80
CA THR A 487 3.95 26.84 7.72
C THR A 487 4.52 27.34 9.04
N VAL A 488 5.62 26.72 9.49
CA VAL A 488 6.29 27.12 10.74
C VAL A 488 7.48 28.00 10.40
N GLU A 489 7.40 29.27 10.77
CA GLU A 489 8.47 30.24 10.56
C GLU A 489 9.68 29.98 11.46
N HIS A 490 10.79 30.66 11.17
CA HIS A 490 12.05 30.54 11.93
C HIS A 490 11.94 30.88 13.41
N ASP A 491 10.93 31.65 13.81
CA ASP A 491 10.65 31.98 15.21
C ASP A 491 9.61 31.06 15.87
N ASN A 492 9.33 29.90 15.25
CA ASN A 492 8.35 28.90 15.69
C ASN A 492 6.90 29.41 15.74
N ARG A 493 6.58 30.48 15.00
CA ARG A 493 5.19 30.87 14.78
C ARG A 493 4.63 30.09 13.61
N ALA A 494 3.42 29.57 13.78
CA ALA A 494 2.66 28.94 12.71
C ALA A 494 1.88 30.02 11.94
N VAL A 495 2.11 30.11 10.64
CA VAL A 495 1.35 30.95 9.71
C VAL A 495 0.38 30.06 8.95
N ILE A 496 -0.88 30.48 8.89
CA ILE A 496 -1.95 29.76 8.19
C ILE A 496 -2.36 30.59 6.98
N ASP A 497 -2.14 30.05 5.79
CA ASP A 497 -2.63 30.63 4.54
C ASP A 497 -3.75 29.76 3.96
N VAL A 498 -4.76 30.43 3.41
CA VAL A 498 -5.92 29.80 2.79
C VAL A 498 -6.09 30.35 1.39
N SER A 499 -6.22 29.46 0.41
CA SER A 499 -6.50 29.80 -0.99
C SER A 499 -7.69 28.99 -1.52
N ILE A 500 -8.36 29.54 -2.53
CA ILE A 500 -9.54 28.98 -3.21
C ILE A 500 -9.17 28.62 -4.64
#